data_AF-A0AAW9RFQ6-F1
#
_entry.id   AF-A0AAW9RFQ6-F1
#
_cell.length_a   1.000
_cell.length_b   1.000
_cell.length_c   1.000
_cell.angle_alpha   90.00
_cell.angle_beta   90.00
_cell.angle_gamma   90.00
#
_symmetry.space_group_name_H-M   'P 1'
#
loop_
_entity.id
_entity.type
_entity.pdbx_description
1 polymer ?
#
loop_
_entity_poly.entity_id
_entity_poly.type
_entity_poly.pdbx_seq_one_letter_code
_entity_poly.pdbx_strand_id
1 'polypeptide(L)'
;MAFSDLVISAGMQRSGSTLLFNILKQLFGLRSPTTITAGYIRDYAQLGAADLFIIKTHTLPVLLRLRARQIFYTYRDVRTAMVSQNRKFGGKPDLGFVSYCINQYLIAKRYGTLLIKYEDLIEDPLIWIERIAGCLKMQVDAGWVWEHVNNTEIPKSGDGYSKETLFHPNHATGTTDGEWRAVLEQNLQNEICDRFGWWLDECNYPRT
;
A
#
# COMPACT_ATOMS: atom_id res chain seq x y z
N MET A 1 14.63 27.61 7.44
CA MET A 1 15.02 26.39 6.72
C MET A 1 13.76 25.72 6.22
N ALA A 2 13.66 25.45 4.92
CA ALA A 2 12.58 24.59 4.41
C ALA A 2 12.89 23.15 4.81
N PHE A 3 11.91 22.45 5.35
CA PHE A 3 12.03 21.01 5.57
C PHE A 3 11.93 20.29 4.22
N SER A 4 12.69 19.20 4.05
CA SER A 4 12.55 18.32 2.89
C SER A 4 11.11 17.82 2.75
N ASP A 5 10.65 17.71 1.50
CA ASP A 5 9.31 17.22 1.18
C ASP A 5 9.16 15.77 1.63
N LEU A 6 7.96 15.41 2.08
CA LEU A 6 7.62 14.05 2.50
C LEU A 6 6.37 13.58 1.77
N VAL A 7 6.51 12.47 1.05
CA VAL A 7 5.40 11.72 0.47
C VAL A 7 5.28 10.37 1.18
N ILE A 8 4.07 10.04 1.60
CA ILE A 8 3.78 8.77 2.26
C ILE A 8 3.13 7.82 1.27
N SER A 9 3.75 6.64 1.12
CA SER A 9 3.17 5.46 0.48
C SER A 9 2.59 4.54 1.56
N ALA A 10 1.36 4.81 1.97
CA ALA A 10 0.70 4.01 2.97
C ALA A 10 -0.17 2.92 2.32
N GLY A 11 -0.59 1.95 3.13
CA GLY A 11 -1.68 1.08 2.76
C GLY A 11 -1.98 0.06 3.84
N MET A 12 -3.19 -0.48 3.74
CA MET A 12 -3.59 -1.64 4.52
C MET A 12 -2.53 -2.76 4.40
N GLN A 13 -2.37 -3.56 5.44
CA GLN A 13 -1.47 -4.71 5.32
C GLN A 13 -1.98 -5.61 4.18
N ARG A 14 -1.09 -5.97 3.26
CA ARG A 14 -1.39 -6.83 2.09
C ARG A 14 -2.35 -6.24 1.04
N SER A 15 -2.43 -4.91 0.93
CA SER A 15 -3.19 -4.20 -0.12
C SER A 15 -2.35 -3.60 -1.25
N GLY A 16 -1.16 -4.14 -1.52
CA GLY A 16 -0.28 -3.61 -2.58
C GLY A 16 0.44 -2.29 -2.24
N SER A 17 0.63 -1.96 -0.96
CA SER A 17 1.37 -0.74 -0.59
C SER A 17 2.85 -0.75 -1.01
N THR A 18 3.44 -1.94 -1.23
CA THR A 18 4.77 -2.08 -1.85
C THR A 18 4.73 -1.74 -3.35
N LEU A 19 3.63 -2.11 -4.05
CA LEU A 19 3.44 -1.75 -5.45
C LEU A 19 3.32 -0.23 -5.60
N LEU A 20 2.43 0.39 -4.80
CA LEU A 20 2.30 1.85 -4.73
C LEU A 20 3.63 2.55 -4.44
N PHE A 21 4.42 2.01 -3.50
CA PHE A 21 5.72 2.57 -3.16
C PHE A 21 6.68 2.59 -4.37
N ASN A 22 6.74 1.50 -5.13
CA ASN A 22 7.58 1.42 -6.32
C ASN A 22 7.06 2.31 -7.46
N ILE A 23 5.74 2.44 -7.63
CA ILE A 23 5.15 3.43 -8.56
C ILE A 23 5.61 4.84 -8.20
N LEU A 24 5.49 5.24 -6.93
CA LEU A 24 5.92 6.57 -6.48
C LEU A 24 7.43 6.77 -6.68
N LYS A 25 8.26 5.76 -6.40
CA LYS A 25 9.70 5.82 -6.67
C LYS A 25 10.00 6.07 -8.14
N GLN A 26 9.34 5.37 -9.05
CA GLN A 26 9.56 5.56 -10.49
C GLN A 26 9.09 6.94 -10.95
N LEU A 27 7.89 7.37 -10.51
CA LEU A 27 7.37 8.70 -10.82
C LEU A 27 8.34 9.80 -10.41
N PHE A 28 8.83 9.76 -9.17
CA PHE A 28 9.77 10.76 -8.70
C PHE A 28 11.18 10.61 -9.26
N GLY A 29 11.62 9.39 -9.59
CA GLY A 29 12.89 9.15 -10.26
C GLY A 29 13.01 9.84 -11.63
N LEU A 30 11.88 10.12 -12.28
CA LEU A 30 11.84 10.91 -13.52
C LEU A 30 12.13 12.42 -13.30
N ARG A 31 12.14 12.91 -12.05
CA ARG A 31 12.48 14.31 -11.74
C ARG A 31 13.99 14.48 -11.56
N SER A 32 14.62 15.23 -12.46
CA SER A 32 15.96 15.81 -12.25
C SER A 32 15.82 17.29 -11.89
N PRO A 33 16.55 17.84 -10.88
CA PRO A 33 17.68 17.25 -10.13
C PRO A 33 17.40 16.94 -8.64
N THR A 34 16.16 16.69 -8.23
CA THR A 34 15.80 16.48 -6.80
C THR A 34 16.46 15.23 -6.22
N THR A 35 17.20 15.36 -5.11
CA THR A 35 17.72 14.18 -4.39
C THR A 35 16.57 13.45 -3.69
N ILE A 36 16.49 12.13 -3.87
CA ILE A 36 15.39 11.32 -3.34
C ILE A 36 15.96 10.27 -2.40
N THR A 37 15.36 10.13 -1.22
CA THR A 37 15.55 8.96 -0.37
C THR A 37 14.22 8.29 -0.09
N ALA A 38 14.19 6.96 -0.20
CA ALA A 38 12.98 6.18 -0.05
C ALA A 38 13.23 4.98 0.86
N GLY A 39 12.25 4.59 1.65
CA GLY A 39 12.39 3.43 2.53
C GLY A 39 11.16 3.13 3.37
N TYR A 40 11.28 2.09 4.20
CA TYR A 40 10.24 1.75 5.15
C TYR A 40 10.35 2.63 6.41
N ILE A 41 9.22 2.98 7.03
CA ILE A 41 9.16 3.85 8.22
C ILE A 41 10.11 3.41 9.36
N ARG A 42 10.34 2.10 9.53
CA ARG A 42 11.25 1.59 10.57
C ARG A 42 12.73 1.92 10.31
N ASP A 43 13.08 2.15 9.06
CA ASP A 43 14.43 2.50 8.63
C ASP A 43 14.63 4.01 8.52
N TYR A 44 13.64 4.83 8.91
CA TYR A 44 13.66 6.27 8.69
C TYR A 44 14.94 6.96 9.21
N ALA A 45 15.47 6.50 10.36
CA ALA A 45 16.69 7.05 10.95
C ALA A 45 17.98 6.69 10.17
N GLN A 46 17.93 5.72 9.28
CA GLN A 46 19.06 5.26 8.43
C GLN A 46 19.02 5.91 7.05
N LEU A 47 17.97 6.66 6.73
CA LEU A 47 17.81 7.34 5.46
C LEU A 47 18.73 8.57 5.41
N GLY A 48 19.46 8.71 4.29
CA GLY A 48 20.31 9.87 4.04
C GLY A 48 19.50 11.16 3.89
N ALA A 49 20.19 12.30 3.97
CA ALA A 49 19.58 13.58 3.65
C ALA A 49 19.15 13.61 2.17
N ALA A 50 17.96 14.16 1.93
CA ALA A 50 17.39 14.29 0.60
C ALA A 50 16.43 15.49 0.55
N ASP A 51 16.17 15.99 -0.65
CA ASP A 51 15.16 17.02 -0.90
C ASP A 51 13.74 16.44 -0.80
N LEU A 52 13.59 15.15 -1.13
CA LEU A 52 12.33 14.41 -1.08
C LEU A 52 12.49 13.06 -0.38
N PHE A 53 11.60 12.80 0.57
CA PHE A 53 11.44 11.50 1.22
C PHE A 53 10.19 10.78 0.72
N ILE A 54 10.34 9.51 0.34
CA ILE A 54 9.22 8.60 0.03
C ILE A 54 9.18 7.50 1.09
N ILE A 55 8.21 7.55 2.00
CA ILE A 55 8.16 6.64 3.15
C ILE A 55 7.01 5.66 3.01
N LYS A 56 7.32 4.36 2.98
CA LYS A 56 6.33 3.28 3.07
C LYS A 56 5.92 3.04 4.52
N THR A 57 4.63 2.87 4.78
CA THR A 57 4.11 2.52 6.11
C THR A 57 2.77 1.79 6.04
N HIS A 58 2.43 1.08 7.11
CA HIS A 58 1.08 0.52 7.32
C HIS A 58 0.28 1.29 8.38
N THR A 59 0.91 2.27 9.02
CA THR A 59 0.27 3.17 9.99
C THR A 59 0.46 4.63 9.58
N LEU A 60 -0.46 5.50 9.97
CA LEU A 60 -0.33 6.95 9.77
C LEU A 60 -0.17 7.70 11.12
N PRO A 61 1.04 7.64 11.75
CA PRO A 61 1.34 8.38 12.97
C PRO A 61 1.07 9.88 12.80
N VAL A 62 0.67 10.54 13.90
CA VAL A 62 0.26 11.95 13.88
C VAL A 62 1.32 12.87 13.29
N LEU A 63 2.57 12.73 13.72
CA LEU A 63 3.66 13.60 13.26
C LEU A 63 3.97 13.41 11.77
N LEU A 64 3.90 12.16 11.28
CA LEU A 64 4.14 11.90 9.85
C LEU A 64 3.01 12.44 8.99
N ARG A 65 1.74 12.26 9.38
CA ARG A 65 0.62 12.81 8.60
C ARG A 65 0.62 14.34 8.55
N LEU A 66 1.02 15.00 9.63
CA LEU A 66 1.07 16.47 9.68
C LEU A 66 2.22 17.04 8.84
N ARG A 67 3.32 16.29 8.71
CA ARG A 67 4.48 16.67 7.89
C ARG A 67 4.29 16.32 6.41
N ALA A 68 3.55 15.25 6.11
CA ALA A 68 3.42 14.76 4.76
C ALA A 68 2.76 15.79 3.85
N ARG A 69 3.44 16.09 2.75
CA ARG A 69 2.89 16.90 1.66
C ARG A 69 1.76 16.16 0.97
N GLN A 70 1.92 14.85 0.78
CA GLN A 70 0.92 13.96 0.18
C GLN A 70 0.95 12.58 0.82
N ILE A 71 -0.23 11.95 0.88
CA ILE A 71 -0.43 10.62 1.44
C ILE A 71 -1.24 9.80 0.45
N PHE A 72 -0.61 8.81 -0.16
CA PHE A 72 -1.29 7.83 -1.01
C PHE A 72 -1.55 6.58 -0.18
N TYR A 73 -2.75 6.01 -0.28
CA TYR A 73 -3.13 4.85 0.52
C TYR A 73 -3.81 3.78 -0.33
N THR A 74 -3.26 2.57 -0.35
CA THR A 74 -3.97 1.43 -0.93
C THR A 74 -4.77 0.64 0.09
N TYR A 75 -5.98 0.22 -0.28
CA TYR A 75 -6.81 -0.71 0.49
C TYR A 75 -7.24 -1.89 -0.37
N ARG A 76 -7.66 -2.97 0.28
CA ARG A 76 -8.07 -4.23 -0.37
C ARG A 76 -9.20 -4.84 0.45
N ASP A 77 -9.97 -5.76 -0.11
CA ASP A 77 -10.89 -6.58 0.68
C ASP A 77 -10.12 -7.14 1.89
N VAL A 78 -10.56 -6.76 3.09
CA VAL A 78 -9.85 -7.07 4.33
C VAL A 78 -9.77 -8.59 4.57
N ARG A 79 -10.72 -9.36 4.04
CA ARG A 79 -10.74 -10.82 4.12
C ARG A 79 -9.67 -11.42 3.21
N THR A 80 -9.55 -10.92 1.98
CA THR A 80 -8.48 -11.30 1.04
C THR A 80 -7.11 -10.89 1.57
N ALA A 81 -7.00 -9.69 2.16
CA ALA A 81 -5.78 -9.22 2.81
C ALA A 81 -5.36 -10.14 3.97
N MET A 82 -6.32 -10.60 4.78
CA MET A 82 -6.10 -11.52 5.88
C MET A 82 -5.61 -12.90 5.41
N VAL A 83 -6.19 -13.44 4.33
CA VAL A 83 -5.68 -14.68 3.69
C VAL A 83 -4.24 -14.49 3.21
N SER A 84 -3.94 -13.37 2.54
CA SER A 84 -2.58 -13.07 2.09
C SER A 84 -1.61 -12.92 3.28
N GLN A 85 -2.06 -12.33 4.39
CA GLN A 85 -1.27 -12.16 5.60
C GLN A 85 -0.94 -13.52 6.24
N ASN A 86 -1.95 -14.37 6.43
CA ASN A 86 -1.79 -15.71 6.97
C ASN A 86 -0.83 -16.56 6.12
N ARG A 87 -0.97 -16.55 4.79
CA ARG A 87 -0.04 -17.26 3.90
C ARG A 87 1.39 -16.76 4.01
N LYS A 88 1.56 -15.44 4.16
CA LYS A 88 2.89 -14.82 4.09
C LYS A 88 3.67 -14.95 5.39
N PHE A 89 2.99 -14.76 6.52
CA PHE A 89 3.64 -14.62 7.83
C PHE A 89 3.15 -15.66 8.85
N GLY A 90 2.22 -16.54 8.47
CA GLY A 90 1.50 -17.38 9.41
C GLY A 90 0.53 -16.57 10.28
N GLY A 91 0.07 -17.17 11.37
CA GLY A 91 -0.85 -16.58 12.33
C GLY A 91 -2.32 -16.82 12.00
N LYS A 92 -3.16 -16.99 13.03
CA LYS A 92 -4.58 -17.29 12.84
C LYS A 92 -5.31 -16.02 12.33
N PRO A 93 -6.15 -16.12 11.27
CA PRO A 93 -7.09 -15.06 10.91
C PRO A 93 -7.95 -14.65 12.12
N ASP A 94 -8.01 -13.34 12.42
CA ASP A 94 -8.78 -12.82 13.55
C ASP A 94 -9.37 -11.42 13.28
N LEU A 95 -10.33 -11.03 14.11
CA LEU A 95 -10.99 -9.72 14.02
C LEU A 95 -10.09 -8.54 14.45
N GLY A 96 -9.01 -8.79 15.17
CA GLY A 96 -8.03 -7.77 15.55
C GLY A 96 -7.31 -7.23 14.32
N PHE A 97 -6.90 -8.11 13.40
CA PHE A 97 -6.34 -7.73 12.11
C PHE A 97 -7.32 -6.89 11.28
N VAL A 98 -8.59 -7.34 11.21
CA VAL A 98 -9.65 -6.64 10.47
C VAL A 98 -9.88 -5.24 11.04
N SER A 99 -10.04 -5.15 12.37
CA SER A 99 -10.22 -3.87 13.09
C SER A 99 -9.05 -2.93 12.84
N TYR A 100 -7.82 -3.45 12.92
CA TYR A 100 -6.61 -2.66 12.65
C TYR A 100 -6.61 -2.10 11.23
N CYS A 101 -6.87 -2.94 10.23
CA CYS A 101 -6.90 -2.55 8.82
C CYS A 101 -7.95 -1.46 8.54
N ILE A 102 -9.18 -1.64 9.04
CA ILE A 102 -10.27 -0.67 8.87
C ILE A 102 -9.97 0.64 9.61
N ASN A 103 -9.39 0.57 10.81
CA ASN A 103 -8.97 1.79 11.52
C ASN A 103 -7.92 2.59 10.74
N GLN A 104 -6.95 1.93 10.11
CA GLN A 104 -5.97 2.63 9.26
C GLN A 104 -6.61 3.19 8.00
N TYR A 105 -7.57 2.47 7.41
CA TYR A 105 -8.37 2.98 6.30
C TYR A 105 -9.14 4.24 6.69
N LEU A 106 -9.80 4.27 7.86
CA LEU A 106 -10.54 5.45 8.33
C LEU A 106 -9.63 6.67 8.54
N ILE A 107 -8.41 6.45 9.07
CA ILE A 107 -7.41 7.52 9.17
C ILE A 107 -7.00 7.99 7.77
N ALA A 108 -6.73 7.07 6.85
CA ALA A 108 -6.37 7.40 5.48
C ALA A 108 -7.50 8.14 4.75
N LYS A 109 -8.77 7.74 4.94
CA LYS A 109 -9.93 8.42 4.34
C LYS A 109 -10.01 9.89 4.75
N ARG A 110 -9.58 10.20 5.97
CA ARG A 110 -9.58 11.57 6.50
C ARG A 110 -8.39 12.43 6.03
N TYR A 111 -7.21 11.84 5.84
CA TYR A 111 -5.97 12.59 5.62
C TYR A 111 -5.26 12.27 4.30
N GLY A 112 -5.73 11.27 3.57
CA GLY A 112 -5.18 10.79 2.32
C GLY A 112 -5.40 11.78 1.19
N THR A 113 -4.36 11.96 0.38
CA THR A 113 -4.43 12.65 -0.91
C THR A 113 -5.23 11.83 -1.91
N LEU A 114 -4.98 10.51 -1.94
CA LEU A 114 -5.69 9.58 -2.82
C LEU A 114 -5.77 8.21 -2.15
N LEU A 115 -6.96 7.64 -2.16
CA LEU A 115 -7.22 6.26 -1.72
C LEU A 115 -7.44 5.41 -2.96
N ILE A 116 -6.78 4.26 -3.01
CA ILE A 116 -6.74 3.39 -4.18
C ILE A 116 -7.16 1.99 -3.77
N LYS A 117 -8.23 1.48 -4.37
CA LYS A 117 -8.61 0.08 -4.24
C LYS A 117 -7.59 -0.77 -4.99
N TYR A 118 -7.04 -1.78 -4.33
CA TYR A 118 -6.01 -2.64 -4.89
C TYR A 118 -6.51 -3.34 -6.15
N GLU A 119 -7.76 -3.80 -6.13
CA GLU A 119 -8.38 -4.45 -7.30
C GLU A 119 -8.37 -3.51 -8.52
N ASP A 120 -8.82 -2.27 -8.36
CA ASP A 120 -8.84 -1.28 -9.43
C ASP A 120 -7.43 -0.95 -9.93
N LEU A 121 -6.43 -0.89 -9.04
CA LEU A 121 -5.03 -0.64 -9.42
C LEU A 121 -4.44 -1.76 -10.28
N ILE A 122 -4.84 -3.01 -10.03
CA ILE A 122 -4.38 -4.15 -10.82
C ILE A 122 -5.15 -4.28 -12.13
N GLU A 123 -6.44 -3.96 -12.13
CA GLU A 123 -7.28 -4.00 -13.31
C GLU A 123 -6.85 -2.97 -14.37
N ASP A 124 -6.61 -1.72 -13.95
CA ASP A 124 -6.18 -0.65 -14.85
C ASP A 124 -5.03 0.19 -14.25
N PRO A 125 -3.79 -0.35 -14.24
CA PRO A 125 -2.66 0.31 -13.60
C PRO A 125 -2.32 1.66 -14.25
N LEU A 126 -2.54 1.81 -15.56
CA LEU A 126 -2.16 3.03 -16.28
C LEU A 126 -3.02 4.20 -15.84
N ILE A 127 -4.35 4.04 -15.76
CA ILE A 127 -5.26 5.08 -15.26
C ILE A 127 -4.89 5.50 -13.85
N TRP A 128 -4.53 4.56 -12.97
CA TRP A 128 -4.16 4.90 -11.60
C TRP A 128 -2.80 5.58 -11.50
N ILE A 129 -1.82 5.20 -12.31
CA ILE A 129 -0.54 5.91 -12.40
C ILE A 129 -0.76 7.35 -12.87
N GLU A 130 -1.59 7.58 -13.88
CA GLU A 130 -1.95 8.92 -14.35
C GLU A 130 -2.66 9.75 -13.26
N ARG A 131 -3.58 9.14 -12.50
CA ARG A 131 -4.25 9.80 -11.37
C ARG A 131 -3.26 10.20 -10.27
N ILE A 132 -2.33 9.31 -9.92
CA ILE A 132 -1.26 9.61 -8.94
C ILE A 132 -0.39 10.75 -9.46
N ALA A 133 0.03 10.71 -10.73
CA ALA A 133 0.80 11.76 -11.36
C ALA A 133 0.04 13.10 -11.41
N GLY A 134 -1.27 13.07 -11.65
CA GLY A 134 -2.15 14.24 -11.59
C GLY A 134 -2.17 14.88 -10.20
N CYS A 135 -2.29 14.09 -9.13
CA CYS A 135 -2.16 14.59 -7.75
C CYS A 135 -0.78 15.23 -7.49
N LEU A 136 0.26 14.68 -8.11
CA LEU A 136 1.64 15.17 -8.03
C LEU A 136 1.93 16.37 -8.96
N LYS A 137 0.98 16.73 -9.84
CA LYS A 137 1.14 17.70 -10.92
C LYS A 137 2.35 17.36 -11.80
N MET A 138 2.40 16.10 -12.24
CA MET A 138 3.47 15.55 -13.08
C MET A 138 2.88 15.10 -14.40
N GLN A 139 3.59 15.38 -15.49
CA GLN A 139 3.37 14.72 -16.77
C GLN A 139 4.32 13.53 -16.85
N VAL A 140 3.78 12.35 -17.10
CA VAL A 140 4.52 11.10 -17.11
C VAL A 140 4.02 10.18 -18.21
N ASP A 141 4.90 9.30 -18.68
CA ASP A 141 4.50 8.14 -19.47
C ASP A 141 4.11 7.02 -18.49
N ALA A 142 2.80 6.81 -18.32
CA ALA A 142 2.28 5.80 -17.41
C ALA A 142 2.67 4.38 -17.85
N GLY A 143 2.80 4.13 -19.15
CA GLY A 143 3.23 2.85 -19.71
C GLY A 143 4.66 2.52 -19.30
N TRP A 144 5.58 3.49 -19.46
CA TRP A 144 6.96 3.36 -19.02
C TRP A 144 7.06 3.08 -17.51
N VAL A 145 6.32 3.84 -16.69
CA VAL A 145 6.30 3.65 -15.23
C VAL A 145 5.82 2.24 -14.88
N TRP A 146 4.72 1.79 -15.48
CA TRP A 146 4.18 0.46 -15.20
C TRP A 146 5.14 -0.65 -15.61
N GLU A 147 5.75 -0.55 -16.79
CA GLU A 147 6.73 -1.52 -17.29
C GLU A 147 7.91 -1.67 -16.31
N HIS A 148 8.45 -0.55 -15.82
CA HIS A 148 9.58 -0.57 -14.88
C HIS A 148 9.20 -1.16 -13.52
N VAL A 149 8.00 -0.84 -13.03
CA VAL A 149 7.50 -1.41 -11.78
C VAL A 149 7.22 -2.91 -11.93
N ASN A 150 6.61 -3.33 -13.04
CA ASN A 150 6.25 -4.73 -13.27
C ASN A 150 7.48 -5.62 -13.51
N ASN A 151 8.55 -5.06 -14.08
CA ASN A 151 9.83 -5.74 -14.29
C ASN A 151 10.76 -5.68 -13.07
N THR A 152 10.34 -5.07 -11.97
CA THR A 152 11.18 -5.00 -10.75
C THR A 152 11.33 -6.40 -10.14
N GLU A 153 12.58 -6.85 -9.99
CA GLU A 153 12.86 -8.19 -9.47
C GLU A 153 12.40 -8.35 -8.01
N ILE A 154 11.64 -9.43 -7.77
CA ILE A 154 11.30 -9.88 -6.42
C ILE A 154 12.38 -10.88 -5.99
N PRO A 155 13.07 -10.64 -4.85
CA PRO A 155 14.04 -11.59 -4.33
C PRO A 155 13.45 -13.00 -4.20
N LYS A 156 14.21 -14.03 -4.55
CA LYS A 156 13.76 -15.44 -4.41
C LYS A 156 14.08 -16.03 -3.04
N SER A 157 15.11 -15.50 -2.37
CA SER A 157 15.61 -15.95 -1.08
C SER A 157 16.23 -14.80 -0.29
N GLY A 158 16.47 -15.01 1.02
CA GLY A 158 17.11 -14.04 1.92
C GLY A 158 16.31 -13.79 3.19
N ASP A 159 16.95 -13.16 4.17
CA ASP A 159 16.29 -12.70 5.40
C ASP A 159 15.84 -11.24 5.25
N GLY A 160 14.57 -10.97 5.54
CA GLY A 160 14.02 -9.60 5.50
C GLY A 160 13.48 -9.18 4.13
N TYR A 161 13.66 -7.91 3.78
CA TYR A 161 13.18 -7.28 2.55
C TYR A 161 14.31 -6.50 1.85
N SER A 162 14.21 -6.36 0.52
CA SER A 162 15.11 -5.48 -0.24
C SER A 162 14.96 -4.04 0.21
N LYS A 163 16.04 -3.36 0.59
CA LYS A 163 16.01 -1.94 0.99
C LYS A 163 15.60 -1.02 -0.16
N GLU A 164 15.81 -1.45 -1.40
CA GLU A 164 15.46 -0.67 -2.57
C GLU A 164 13.97 -0.79 -2.92
N THR A 165 13.44 -2.00 -3.01
CA THR A 165 12.08 -2.26 -3.55
C THR A 165 11.07 -2.58 -2.46
N LEU A 166 11.54 -2.84 -1.24
CA LEU A 166 10.77 -3.28 -0.07
C LEU A 166 10.05 -4.63 -0.28
N PHE A 167 10.43 -5.38 -1.32
CA PHE A 167 9.96 -6.74 -1.52
C PHE A 167 10.62 -7.71 -0.54
N HIS A 168 9.80 -8.57 0.04
CA HIS A 168 10.26 -9.75 0.77
C HIS A 168 10.45 -10.90 -0.23
N PRO A 169 11.29 -11.90 0.08
CA PRO A 169 11.31 -13.12 -0.73
C PRO A 169 9.92 -13.74 -0.85
N ASN A 170 9.48 -14.14 -2.04
CA ASN A 170 8.10 -14.62 -2.26
C ASN A 170 7.04 -13.60 -1.79
N HIS A 171 7.17 -12.33 -2.21
CA HIS A 171 6.29 -11.24 -1.75
C HIS A 171 4.84 -11.41 -2.19
N ALA A 172 4.65 -11.80 -3.46
CA ALA A 172 3.35 -12.07 -4.06
C ALA A 172 2.90 -13.48 -3.69
N THR A 173 1.71 -13.59 -3.08
CA THR A 173 1.16 -14.86 -2.58
C THR A 173 0.08 -15.45 -3.49
N GLY A 174 -0.13 -14.88 -4.69
CA GLY A 174 -1.10 -15.36 -5.68
C GLY A 174 -2.57 -15.31 -5.23
N THR A 175 -2.89 -14.54 -4.19
CA THR A 175 -4.25 -14.50 -3.61
C THR A 175 -5.23 -13.86 -4.58
N THR A 176 -6.27 -14.61 -4.98
CA THR A 176 -7.31 -14.16 -5.90
C THR A 176 -8.47 -13.50 -5.17
N ASP A 177 -9.29 -12.74 -5.91
CA ASP A 177 -10.51 -12.19 -5.33
C ASP A 177 -11.49 -13.30 -4.94
N GLY A 178 -12.18 -13.12 -3.82
CA GLY A 178 -13.15 -14.09 -3.28
C GLY A 178 -12.57 -15.37 -2.66
N GLU A 179 -11.27 -15.63 -2.76
CA GLU A 179 -10.62 -16.83 -2.21
C GLU A 179 -10.88 -17.04 -0.70
N TRP A 180 -11.08 -15.94 0.02
CA TRP A 180 -11.37 -15.94 1.44
C TRP A 180 -12.61 -16.76 1.82
N ARG A 181 -13.58 -16.95 0.91
CA ARG A 181 -14.78 -17.76 1.16
C ARG A 181 -14.44 -19.22 1.47
N ALA A 182 -13.41 -19.75 0.81
CA ALA A 182 -12.98 -21.14 0.98
C ALA A 182 -11.94 -21.30 2.11
N VAL A 183 -11.21 -20.24 2.45
CA VAL A 183 -10.08 -20.29 3.39
C VAL A 183 -10.47 -19.91 4.82
N LEU A 184 -11.37 -18.94 4.99
CA LEU A 184 -11.75 -18.46 6.31
C LEU A 184 -12.88 -19.31 6.90
N GLU A 185 -12.89 -19.53 8.21
CA GLU A 185 -14.01 -20.17 8.89
C GLU A 185 -15.30 -19.35 8.73
N GLN A 186 -16.43 -20.02 8.49
CA GLN A 186 -17.71 -19.36 8.25
C GLN A 186 -18.12 -18.42 9.40
N ASN A 187 -17.86 -18.82 10.65
CA ASN A 187 -18.15 -17.97 11.81
C ASN A 187 -17.39 -16.64 11.76
N LEU A 188 -16.10 -16.69 11.39
CA LEU A 188 -15.29 -15.48 11.23
C LEU A 188 -15.80 -14.61 10.07
N GLN A 189 -16.20 -15.23 8.95
CA GLN A 189 -16.79 -14.50 7.82
C GLN A 189 -18.06 -13.75 8.26
N ASN A 190 -18.95 -14.42 9.01
CA ASN A 190 -20.19 -13.84 9.53
C ASN A 190 -19.88 -12.69 10.50
N GLU A 191 -18.97 -12.91 11.46
CA GLU A 191 -18.58 -11.86 12.42
C GLU A 191 -18.00 -10.62 11.74
N ILE A 192 -17.22 -10.79 10.66
CA ILE A 192 -16.73 -9.67 9.84
C ILE A 192 -17.90 -8.92 9.19
N CYS A 193 -18.86 -9.64 8.62
CA CYS A 193 -20.03 -9.02 7.98
C CYS A 193 -20.90 -8.28 8.99
N ASP A 194 -21.12 -8.85 10.16
CA ASP A 194 -21.96 -8.25 11.20
C ASP A 194 -21.33 -6.98 11.77
N ARG A 195 -20.00 -7.00 12.02
CA ARG A 195 -19.29 -5.87 12.65
C ARG A 195 -18.82 -4.82 11.67
N PHE A 196 -18.45 -5.22 10.46
CA PHE A 196 -17.78 -4.38 9.46
C PHE A 196 -18.51 -4.35 8.12
N GLY A 197 -19.75 -4.85 8.05
CA GLY A 197 -20.56 -4.81 6.83
C GLY A 197 -20.78 -3.40 6.28
N TRP A 198 -20.74 -2.36 7.14
CA TRP A 198 -20.76 -0.97 6.69
C TRP A 198 -19.53 -0.61 5.85
N TRP A 199 -18.35 -1.12 6.20
CA TRP A 199 -17.09 -0.85 5.51
C TRP A 199 -17.03 -1.62 4.19
N LEU A 200 -17.54 -2.86 4.20
CA LEU A 200 -17.68 -3.67 2.98
C LEU A 200 -18.57 -2.96 1.96
N ASP A 201 -19.74 -2.48 2.38
CA ASP A 201 -20.65 -1.73 1.50
C ASP A 201 -20.00 -0.45 0.98
N GLU A 202 -19.39 0.34 1.86
CA GLU A 202 -18.72 1.59 1.49
C GLU A 202 -17.62 1.39 0.45
N CYS A 203 -16.87 0.28 0.56
CA CYS A 203 -15.78 -0.04 -0.36
C CYS A 203 -16.21 -0.91 -1.56
N ASN A 204 -17.52 -1.13 -1.74
CA ASN A 204 -18.09 -2.01 -2.77
C ASN A 204 -17.46 -3.41 -2.75
N TYR A 205 -17.41 -4.02 -1.57
CA TYR A 205 -17.06 -5.43 -1.38
C TYR A 205 -18.31 -6.25 -1.07
N PRO A 206 -18.41 -7.49 -1.59
CA PRO A 206 -19.58 -8.33 -1.33
C PRO A 206 -19.64 -8.72 0.15
N ARG A 207 -20.82 -8.73 0.77
CA ARG A 207 -20.96 -9.27 2.13
C ARG A 207 -20.78 -10.79 2.16
N THR A 208 -21.38 -11.49 1.20
CA THR A 208 -21.34 -12.95 1.06
C THR A 208 -20.55 -13.41 -0.15
#